data_AF-A0A7S3MU73-F1
#
_entry.id   AF-A0A7S3MU73-F1
#
_cell.length_a   1.000
_cell.length_b   1.000
_cell.length_c   1.000
_cell.angle_alpha   90.00
_cell.angle_beta   90.00
_cell.angle_gamma   90.00
#
_symmetry.space_group_name_H-M   'P 1'
#
loop_
_entity.id
_entity.type
_entity.pdbx_description
1 polymer ?
#
loop_
_entity_poly.entity_id
_entity_poly.type
_entity_poly.pdbx_seq_one_letter_code
_entity_poly.pdbx_strand_id
1 'polypeptide(L)'
;MEVLDGDEKPLYSRLLNKYRDRDIVQFVPFREVQRDPIRLAKEVLAEVPKQLTDYFMENNIKPNPPLLADRQQIQIRNKMRNEIATMMKVEDEFFGAKKREFLQLFPPEMQPRVKEMVETVGVAEMDYDYVMQNINNPNFS
;
A
#
# COMPACT_ATOMS: atom_id res chain seq x y z
N MET A 1 16.23 -2.79 -18.56
CA MET A 1 14.85 -3.23 -18.90
C MET A 1 13.83 -2.10 -18.75
N GLU A 2 14.22 -0.94 -18.24
CA GLU A 2 13.39 0.26 -18.02
C GLU A 2 12.71 0.82 -19.29
N VAL A 3 13.20 0.47 -20.48
CA VAL A 3 12.61 0.93 -21.75
C VAL A 3 11.14 0.50 -21.91
N LEU A 4 10.75 -0.62 -21.30
CA LEU A 4 9.38 -1.15 -21.38
C LEU A 4 8.46 -0.66 -20.26
N ASP A 5 9.02 -0.04 -19.21
CA ASP A 5 8.31 0.46 -18.03
C ASP A 5 7.44 1.66 -18.34
N GLY A 6 7.80 2.40 -19.39
CA GLY A 6 6.90 3.37 -19.97
C GLY A 6 6.77 4.72 -19.29
N ASP A 7 7.20 4.85 -18.04
CA ASP A 7 7.06 6.06 -17.25
C ASP A 7 7.59 7.32 -17.94
N GLU A 8 8.77 7.25 -18.54
CA GLU A 8 9.39 8.40 -19.20
C GLU A 8 8.90 8.60 -20.64
N LYS A 9 8.64 7.49 -21.35
CA LYS A 9 8.38 7.51 -22.79
C LYS A 9 7.29 6.48 -23.14
N PRO A 10 6.22 6.91 -23.82
CA PRO A 10 5.20 5.99 -24.29
C PRO A 10 5.76 5.01 -25.32
N LEU A 11 5.41 3.73 -25.19
CA LEU A 11 5.81 2.71 -26.15
C LEU A 11 5.17 3.00 -27.51
N TYR A 12 5.95 2.80 -28.58
CA TYR A 12 5.52 2.98 -29.95
C TYR A 12 5.63 1.68 -30.73
N SER A 13 4.52 1.27 -31.36
CA SER A 13 4.50 0.11 -32.25
C SER A 13 4.81 0.55 -33.67
N ARG A 14 5.97 0.13 -34.19
CA ARG A 14 6.32 0.33 -35.61
C ARG A 14 5.39 -0.44 -36.56
N LEU A 15 4.91 -1.61 -36.15
CA LEU A 15 4.00 -2.44 -36.95
C LEU A 15 2.63 -1.78 -37.11
N LEU A 16 2.11 -1.18 -36.02
CA LEU A 16 0.79 -0.54 -36.02
C LEU A 16 0.85 0.98 -36.28
N ASN A 17 2.06 1.53 -36.42
CA ASN A 17 2.33 2.95 -36.60
C ASN A 17 1.66 3.87 -35.55
N LYS A 18 1.53 3.39 -34.30
CA LYS A 18 0.86 4.13 -33.21
C LYS A 18 1.55 3.95 -31.85
N TYR A 19 1.33 4.91 -30.96
CA TYR A 19 1.70 4.79 -29.55
C TYR A 19 0.75 3.82 -28.82
N ARG A 20 1.21 3.31 -27.68
CA ARG A 20 0.35 2.55 -26.75
C ARG A 20 -0.80 3.43 -26.28
N ASP A 21 -1.95 2.80 -26.06
CA ASP A 21 -3.11 3.50 -25.55
C ASP A 21 -2.96 3.78 -24.04
N ARG A 22 -2.37 2.84 -23.29
CA ARG A 22 -2.07 2.96 -21.86
C ARG A 22 -0.79 2.25 -21.45
N ASP A 23 -0.26 2.66 -20.30
CA ASP A 23 0.81 1.91 -19.63
C ASP A 23 0.27 0.72 -18.84
N ILE A 24 0.88 -0.44 -19.03
CA ILE A 24 0.44 -1.70 -18.41
C ILE A 24 1.62 -2.61 -18.03
N VAL A 25 2.85 -2.12 -18.17
CA VAL A 25 4.06 -2.92 -17.97
C VAL A 25 4.89 -2.21 -16.92
N GLN A 26 5.24 -2.93 -15.86
CA GLN A 26 6.11 -2.41 -14.81
C GLN A 26 7.36 -3.30 -14.65
N PHE A 27 8.53 -2.70 -14.45
CA PHE A 27 9.77 -3.41 -14.13
C PHE A 27 10.34 -3.01 -12.76
N VAL A 28 10.57 -4.02 -11.92
CA VAL A 28 11.23 -3.84 -10.61
C VAL A 28 12.61 -4.51 -10.63
N PRO A 29 13.70 -3.83 -10.22
CA PRO A 29 15.03 -4.41 -10.15
C PRO A 29 15.12 -5.42 -8.99
N PHE A 30 14.57 -6.62 -9.20
CA PHE A 30 14.37 -7.63 -8.15
C PHE A 30 15.61 -7.89 -7.29
N ARG A 31 16.82 -7.90 -7.88
CA ARG A 31 18.06 -8.14 -7.12
C ARG A 31 18.32 -7.11 -6.01
N GLU A 32 17.87 -5.88 -6.18
CA GLU A 32 18.05 -4.78 -5.23
C GLU A 32 17.07 -4.87 -4.06
N VAL A 33 15.87 -5.41 -4.32
CA VAL A 33 14.76 -5.48 -3.35
C VAL A 33 14.45 -6.88 -2.84
N GLN A 34 15.10 -7.93 -3.34
CA GLN A 34 14.81 -9.34 -3.01
C GLN A 34 14.86 -9.68 -1.51
N ARG A 35 15.60 -8.89 -0.71
CA ARG A 35 15.75 -9.11 0.74
C ARG A 35 14.72 -8.32 1.57
N ASP A 36 13.92 -7.49 0.92
CA ASP A 36 12.88 -6.68 1.56
C ASP A 36 11.54 -6.94 0.86
N PRO A 37 10.74 -7.90 1.37
CA PRO A 37 9.44 -8.23 0.79
C PRO A 37 8.46 -7.05 0.78
N ILE A 38 8.60 -6.09 1.70
CA ILE A 38 7.72 -4.92 1.77
C ILE A 38 8.08 -3.95 0.66
N ARG A 39 9.37 -3.63 0.52
CA ARG A 39 9.85 -2.78 -0.57
C ARG A 39 9.59 -3.43 -1.93
N LEU A 40 9.78 -4.74 -2.06
CA LEU A 40 9.41 -5.48 -3.27
C LEU A 40 7.92 -5.33 -3.58
N ALA A 41 7.03 -5.54 -2.60
CA ALA A 41 5.59 -5.37 -2.81
C ALA A 41 5.22 -3.91 -3.14
N LYS A 42 5.85 -2.93 -2.47
CA LYS A 42 5.65 -1.50 -2.72
C LYS A 42 6.04 -1.14 -4.14
N GLU A 43 7.22 -1.53 -4.58
CA GLU A 43 7.71 -1.27 -5.94
C GLU A 43 6.84 -2.00 -6.96
N VAL A 44 6.55 -3.29 -6.79
CA VAL A 44 5.73 -4.08 -7.75
C VAL A 44 4.28 -3.60 -7.89
N LEU A 45 3.72 -2.98 -6.85
CA LEU A 45 2.31 -2.54 -6.85
C LEU A 45 2.15 -1.03 -7.05
N ALA A 46 3.24 -0.29 -7.20
CA ALA A 46 3.23 1.18 -7.20
C ALA A 46 2.31 1.76 -8.29
N GLU A 47 2.27 1.15 -9.47
CA GLU A 47 1.52 1.68 -10.61
C GLU A 47 0.08 1.16 -10.73
N VAL A 48 -0.24 0.03 -10.10
CA VAL A 48 -1.55 -0.62 -10.23
C VAL A 48 -2.71 0.35 -9.95
N PRO A 49 -2.67 1.21 -8.90
CA PRO A 49 -3.74 2.18 -8.65
C PRO A 49 -3.96 3.14 -9.83
N LYS A 50 -2.87 3.69 -10.38
CA LYS A 50 -2.92 4.65 -11.50
C LYS A 50 -3.40 3.96 -12.77
N GLN A 51 -2.84 2.79 -13.11
CA GLN A 51 -3.24 2.01 -14.28
C GLN A 51 -4.74 1.65 -14.25
N LEU A 52 -5.26 1.34 -13.06
CA LEU A 52 -6.69 1.07 -12.85
C LEU A 52 -7.54 2.33 -13.03
N THR A 53 -7.16 3.45 -12.42
CA THR A 53 -7.94 4.70 -12.55
C THR A 53 -7.93 5.22 -13.98
N ASP A 54 -6.80 5.15 -14.67
CA ASP A 54 -6.65 5.58 -16.06
C ASP A 54 -7.56 4.74 -16.97
N TYR A 55 -7.61 3.42 -16.75
CA TYR A 55 -8.55 2.54 -17.46
C TYR A 55 -10.01 2.97 -17.28
N PHE A 56 -10.41 3.22 -16.03
CA PHE A 56 -11.79 3.57 -15.70
C PHE A 56 -12.18 4.90 -16.34
N MET A 57 -11.28 5.89 -16.30
CA MET A 57 -11.49 7.20 -16.90
C MET A 57 -11.63 7.09 -18.43
N GLU A 58 -10.72 6.40 -19.11
CA GLU A 58 -10.78 6.21 -20.56
C GLU A 58 -12.05 5.50 -21.04
N ASN A 59 -12.51 4.53 -20.26
CA ASN A 59 -13.69 3.72 -20.61
C ASN A 59 -14.99 4.30 -20.03
N ASN A 60 -14.96 5.50 -19.42
CA ASN A 60 -16.10 6.11 -18.74
C ASN A 60 -16.79 5.18 -17.72
N ILE A 61 -16.02 4.29 -17.10
CA ILE A 61 -16.50 3.37 -16.06
C ILE A 61 -16.57 4.14 -14.75
N LYS A 62 -17.79 4.32 -14.23
CA LYS A 62 -17.99 4.96 -12.93
C LYS A 62 -17.80 3.95 -11.80
N PRO A 63 -17.14 4.33 -10.70
CA PRO A 63 -17.12 3.50 -9.50
C PRO A 63 -18.54 3.19 -9.03
N ASN A 64 -18.75 1.99 -8.52
CA ASN A 64 -20.02 1.63 -7.90
C ASN A 64 -20.29 2.57 -6.71
N PRO A 65 -21.55 3.00 -6.50
CA PRO A 65 -21.88 3.83 -5.36
C PRO A 65 -21.52 3.10 -4.06
N PRO A 66 -21.00 3.80 -3.03
CA PRO A 66 -20.68 3.18 -1.77
C PRO A 66 -21.96 2.62 -1.15
N LEU A 67 -22.04 1.31 -1.01
CA LEU A 67 -23.11 0.66 -0.27
C LEU A 67 -22.86 0.93 1.21
N LEU A 68 -23.60 1.86 1.80
CA LEU A 68 -23.46 2.24 3.22
C LEU A 68 -23.60 1.03 4.15
N ALA A 69 -24.46 0.08 3.78
CA ALA A 69 -24.61 -1.20 4.47
C ALA A 69 -23.32 -2.02 4.48
N ASP A 70 -22.55 -2.02 3.38
CA ASP A 70 -21.30 -2.76 3.28
C ASP A 70 -20.21 -2.13 4.15
N ARG A 71 -20.14 -0.80 4.22
CA ARG A 71 -19.11 -0.11 5.00
C ARG A 71 -19.25 -0.42 6.49
N GLN A 72 -20.48 -0.36 7.02
CA GLN A 72 -20.76 -0.71 8.41
C GLN A 72 -20.56 -2.21 8.66
N GLN A 73 -21.03 -3.07 7.76
CA GLN A 73 -20.86 -4.52 7.88
C GLN A 73 -19.39 -4.93 7.83
N ILE A 74 -18.57 -4.34 6.96
CA ILE A 74 -17.13 -4.58 6.88
C ILE A 74 -16.46 -4.15 8.18
N GLN A 75 -16.81 -2.97 8.73
CA GLN A 75 -16.27 -2.51 10.00
C GLN A 75 -16.64 -3.45 11.16
N ILE A 76 -17.90 -3.87 11.25
CA ILE A 76 -18.37 -4.82 12.27
C ILE A 76 -17.66 -6.17 12.12
N ARG A 77 -17.58 -6.71 10.89
CA ARG A 77 -16.90 -7.97 10.60
C ARG A 77 -15.42 -7.90 10.97
N ASN A 78 -14.73 -6.81 10.62
CA ASN A 78 -13.32 -6.62 10.94
C ASN A 78 -13.09 -6.50 12.45
N LYS A 79 -13.95 -5.74 13.15
CA LYS A 79 -13.89 -5.63 14.62
C LYS A 79 -14.07 -6.99 15.29
N MET A 80 -15.10 -7.74 14.89
CA MET A 80 -15.38 -9.07 15.43
C MET A 80 -14.24 -10.05 15.12
N ARG A 81 -13.69 -10.03 13.90
CA ARG A 81 -12.53 -10.84 13.52
C ARG A 81 -11.31 -10.54 14.40
N ASN A 82 -11.03 -9.27 14.67
CA ASN A 82 -9.91 -8.85 15.52
C ASN A 82 -10.12 -9.26 17.00
N GLU A 83 -11.34 -9.14 17.52
CA GLU A 83 -11.69 -9.60 18.86
C GLU A 83 -11.50 -11.12 19.00
N ILE A 84 -12.01 -11.89 18.03
CA ILE A 84 -11.84 -13.36 17.99
C ILE A 84 -10.36 -13.74 17.90
N ALA A 85 -9.59 -13.09 17.02
CA ALA A 85 -8.15 -13.35 16.88
C ALA A 85 -7.40 -13.11 18.21
N THR A 86 -7.77 -12.04 18.92
CA THR A 86 -7.21 -11.71 20.25
C THR A 86 -7.57 -12.78 21.29
N MET A 87 -8.84 -13.20 21.35
CA MET A 87 -9.31 -14.23 22.28
C MET A 87 -8.67 -15.59 22.02
N MET A 88 -8.53 -15.97 20.75
CA MET A 88 -7.96 -17.26 20.34
C MET A 88 -6.42 -17.26 20.35
N LYS A 89 -5.78 -16.14 20.71
CA LYS A 89 -4.33 -15.94 20.62
C LYS A 89 -3.77 -16.40 19.27
N VAL A 90 -4.51 -16.12 18.20
CA VAL A 90 -4.04 -16.39 16.85
C VAL A 90 -2.73 -15.62 16.69
N GLU A 91 -1.68 -16.31 16.26
CA GLU A 91 -0.41 -15.64 15.96
C GLU A 91 -0.69 -14.47 15.03
N ASP A 92 -0.08 -13.32 15.31
CA ASP A 92 -0.30 -12.15 14.48
C ASP A 92 0.00 -12.51 13.02
N GLU A 93 -0.96 -12.20 12.17
CA GLU A 93 -0.76 -12.19 10.73
C GLU A 93 0.51 -11.38 10.42
N PHE A 94 1.15 -11.67 9.28
CA PHE A 94 2.43 -11.08 8.85
C PHE A 94 2.59 -9.57 9.19
N PHE A 95 1.55 -8.77 8.93
CA PHE A 95 1.56 -7.32 9.20
C PHE A 95 1.46 -6.96 10.68
N GLY A 96 0.74 -7.73 11.50
CA GLY A 96 0.66 -7.50 12.94
C GLY A 96 1.99 -7.76 13.64
N ALA A 97 2.65 -8.87 13.29
CA ALA A 97 3.97 -9.21 13.81
C ALA A 97 5.00 -8.13 13.46
N LYS A 98 4.98 -7.64 12.22
CA LYS A 98 5.85 -6.54 11.77
C LYS A 98 5.59 -5.22 12.48
N LYS A 99 4.33 -4.82 12.67
CA LYS A 99 3.99 -3.62 13.44
C LYS A 99 4.53 -3.70 14.87
N ARG A 100 4.42 -4.86 15.53
CA ARG A 100 4.97 -5.05 16.88
C ARG A 100 6.48 -4.94 16.92
N GLU A 101 7.18 -5.60 16.00
CA GLU A 101 8.64 -5.51 15.88
C GLU A 101 9.09 -4.07 15.66
N PHE A 102 8.41 -3.33 14.78
CA PHE A 102 8.69 -1.92 14.52
C PHE A 102 8.46 -1.04 15.76
N LEU A 103 7.38 -1.25 16.49
CA LEU A 103 7.09 -0.51 17.73
C LEU A 103 8.16 -0.73 18.81
N GLN A 104 8.80 -1.90 18.86
CA GLN A 104 9.88 -2.19 19.81
C GLN A 104 11.14 -1.36 19.56
N LEU A 105 11.28 -0.74 18.39
CA LEU A 105 12.39 0.19 18.10
C LEU A 105 12.25 1.53 18.83
N PHE A 106 11.08 1.82 19.41
CA PHE A 106 10.77 3.08 20.05
C PHE A 106 10.62 2.93 21.57
N PRO A 107 10.98 3.98 22.35
CA PRO A 107 10.72 4.02 23.78
C PRO A 107 9.23 3.81 24.10
N PRO A 108 8.87 3.12 25.21
CA PRO A 108 7.48 2.82 25.56
C PRO A 108 6.53 4.03 25.56
N GLU A 109 7.04 5.20 25.94
CA GLU A 109 6.30 6.46 25.94
C GLU A 109 5.90 6.96 24.54
N MET A 110 6.66 6.61 23.49
CA MET A 110 6.38 7.00 22.10
C MET A 110 5.54 5.96 21.36
N GLN A 111 5.53 4.70 21.81
CA GLN A 111 4.85 3.60 21.12
C GLN A 111 3.36 3.83 20.82
N PRO A 112 2.53 4.42 21.72
CA PRO A 112 1.13 4.69 21.41
C PRO A 112 0.96 5.60 20.19
N ARG A 113 1.79 6.65 20.09
CA ARG A 113 1.73 7.65 19.03
C ARG A 113 2.30 7.14 17.71
N VAL A 114 3.40 6.37 17.78
CA VAL A 114 3.94 5.65 16.61
C VAL A 114 2.90 4.67 16.07
N LYS A 115 2.22 3.93 16.96
CA LYS A 115 1.18 2.98 16.57
C LYS A 115 0.05 3.65 15.83
N GLU A 116 -0.47 4.77 16.35
CA GLU A 116 -1.51 5.55 15.70
C GLU A 116 -1.08 6.06 14.32
N MET A 117 0.12 6.61 14.21
CA MET A 117 0.67 7.05 12.93
C MET A 117 0.75 5.88 11.93
N VAL A 118 1.34 4.74 12.32
CA VAL A 118 1.50 3.55 11.47
C VAL A 118 0.17 2.94 11.04
N GLU A 119 -0.87 2.99 11.88
CA GLU A 119 -2.22 2.60 11.46
C GLU A 119 -2.81 3.55 10.42
N THR A 120 -2.49 4.85 10.50
CA THR A 120 -2.98 5.88 9.56
C THR A 120 -2.23 5.87 8.24
N VAL A 121 -0.89 5.81 8.25
CA VAL A 121 -0.07 5.83 7.03
C VAL A 121 0.10 4.43 6.40
N GLY A 122 -0.14 3.38 7.18
CA GLY A 122 -0.01 2.00 6.75
C GLY A 122 1.41 1.43 6.91
N VAL A 123 1.49 0.11 6.73
CA VAL A 123 2.72 -0.70 6.90
C VAL A 123 3.83 -0.28 5.95
N ALA A 124 3.48 0.24 4.76
CA ALA A 124 4.43 0.63 3.72
C ALA A 124 5.30 1.85 4.08
N GLU A 125 4.94 2.58 5.14
CA GLU A 125 5.66 3.75 5.65
C GLU A 125 6.24 3.50 7.07
N MET A 126 6.38 2.22 7.48
CA MET A 126 7.10 1.82 8.70
C MET A 126 8.61 1.95 8.54
N ASP A 127 9.07 3.18 8.35
CA ASP A 127 10.47 3.57 8.34
C ASP A 127 10.78 4.44 9.56
N TYR A 128 11.89 4.18 10.24
CA TYR A 128 12.21 4.87 11.50
C TYR A 128 12.39 6.38 11.29
N ASP A 129 13.16 6.77 10.27
CA ASP A 129 13.46 8.17 9.99
C ASP A 129 12.21 8.92 9.54
N TYR A 130 11.41 8.31 8.67
CA TYR A 130 10.12 8.86 8.25
C TYR A 130 9.19 9.09 9.45
N VAL A 131 9.07 8.12 10.35
CA VAL A 131 8.24 8.23 11.56
C VAL A 131 8.76 9.33 12.47
N MET A 132 10.06 9.38 12.75
CA MET A 132 10.63 10.41 13.63
C MET A 132 10.44 11.83 13.07
N GLN A 133 10.46 12.00 11.75
CA GLN A 133 10.21 13.29 11.10
C GLN A 133 8.73 13.70 11.14
N ASN A 134 7.80 12.73 11.08
CA ASN A 134 6.37 12.99 10.88
C ASN A 134 5.49 12.73 12.11
N ILE A 135 6.01 12.16 13.20
CA ILE A 135 5.23 11.81 14.40
C ILE A 135 4.54 13.01 15.07
N ASN A 136 5.06 14.21 14.85
CA ASN A 136 4.49 15.46 15.38
C ASN A 136 3.63 16.21 14.36
N ASN A 137 3.45 15.69 13.15
CA ASN A 137 2.69 16.36 12.11
C ASN A 137 1.18 16.27 12.40
N PRO A 138 0.47 17.40 12.52
CA PRO A 138 -0.96 17.44 12.86
C PRO A 138 -1.86 16.82 11.78
N ASN A 139 -1.34 16.53 10.58
CA ASN A 139 -2.09 15.86 9.53
C ASN A 139 -2.29 14.35 9.78
N PHE A 140 -1.65 13.78 10.81
CA PHE A 140 -1.73 12.35 11.15
C PHE A 140 -2.37 12.08 12.54
N SER A 141 -3.06 13.07 13.12
CA SER A 141 -3.82 12.97 14.38
C SER A 141 -5.33 13.03 14.15
#